data_AF-A0AAP2U3D1-F1
#
_entry.id   AF-A0AAP2U3D1-F1
#
_cell.length_a   1.000
_cell.length_b   1.000
_cell.length_c   1.000
_cell.angle_alpha   90.00
_cell.angle_beta   90.00
_cell.angle_gamma   90.00
#
_symmetry.space_group_name_H-M   'P 1'
#
loop_
_entity.id
_entity.type
_entity.pdbx_description
1 polymer ?
#
loop_
_entity_poly.entity_id
_entity_poly.type
_entity_poly.pdbx_seq_one_letter_code
_entity_poly.pdbx_strand_id
1 'polypeptide(L)'
;MLKIVMIMLCGIGTGYLLRNKKMSFIGRIITALIWVLLFLLGIEVGSNPRIISGLQTLGLEAIALTLGGSLGSALFAWALWKYVTAKQAKSSAHVETGKGGKA
;
A
#
# COMPACT_ATOMS: atom_id res chain seq x y z
N MET A 1 -12.97 -16.54 9.68
CA MET A 1 -11.54 -16.19 9.54
C MET A 1 -10.80 -17.13 8.61
N LEU A 2 -10.79 -18.45 8.84
CA LEU A 2 -10.13 -19.41 7.93
C LEU A 2 -10.63 -19.34 6.48
N LYS A 3 -11.92 -19.07 6.25
CA LYS A 3 -12.46 -18.90 4.88
C LYS A 3 -11.79 -17.77 4.09
N ILE A 4 -11.41 -16.67 4.74
CA ILE A 4 -10.69 -15.56 4.11
C ILE A 4 -9.25 -15.99 3.78
N VAL A 5 -8.60 -16.72 4.68
CA VAL A 5 -7.24 -17.24 4.42
C VAL A 5 -7.25 -18.21 3.24
N MET A 6 -8.23 -19.10 3.17
CA MET A 6 -8.40 -20.06 2.07
C MET A 6 -8.65 -19.36 0.73
N ILE A 7 -9.49 -18.31 0.70
CA ILE A 7 -9.76 -17.56 -0.52
C ILE A 7 -8.52 -16.78 -0.99
N MET A 8 -7.70 -16.28 -0.06
CA MET A 8 -6.46 -15.58 -0.36
C MET A 8 -5.41 -16.52 -0.97
N LEU A 9 -5.25 -17.72 -0.39
CA LEU A 9 -4.37 -18.76 -0.93
C LEU A 9 -4.82 -19.24 -2.32
N CYS A 10 -6.12 -19.45 -2.49
CA CYS A 10 -6.71 -19.85 -3.78
C CYS A 10 -6.54 -18.75 -4.85
N GLY A 11 -6.67 -17.49 -4.47
CA GLY A 11 -6.43 -16.34 -5.35
C GLY A 11 -4.99 -16.27 -5.85
N ILE A 12 -4.01 -16.53 -4.97
CA ILE A 12 -2.58 -16.59 -5.35
C ILE A 12 -2.32 -17.75 -6.30
N GLY A 13 -2.85 -18.95 -6.01
CA GLY A 13 -2.71 -20.11 -6.89
C GLY A 13 -3.31 -19.89 -8.28
N THR A 14 -4.51 -19.30 -8.32
CA THR A 14 -5.19 -18.95 -9.58
C THR A 14 -4.42 -17.86 -10.35
N GLY A 15 -3.91 -16.84 -9.64
CA GLY A 15 -3.09 -15.78 -10.24
C GLY A 15 -1.75 -16.28 -10.79
N TYR A 16 -1.16 -17.30 -10.15
CA TYR A 16 0.07 -17.94 -10.63
C TYR A 16 -0.17 -18.77 -11.89
N LEU A 17 -1.27 -19.53 -11.94
CA LEU A 17 -1.62 -20.35 -13.10
C LEU A 17 -2.01 -19.51 -14.34
N LEU A 18 -2.64 -18.36 -14.13
CA LEU A 18 -3.01 -17.43 -15.20
C LEU A 18 -1.86 -16.52 -15.67
N ARG A 19 -0.68 -16.58 -15.03
CA ARG A 19 0.46 -15.70 -15.35
C ARG A 19 1.07 -15.94 -16.74
N ASN A 20 0.82 -17.10 -17.34
CA ASN A 20 1.47 -17.49 -18.60
C ASN A 20 0.70 -17.06 -19.88
N LYS A 21 -0.51 -16.49 -19.76
CA LYS A 21 -1.20 -15.84 -20.89
C LYS A 21 -0.97 -14.34 -20.83
N LYS A 22 -0.70 -13.70 -21.97
CA LYS A 22 -0.66 -12.24 -22.09
C LYS A 22 -2.08 -11.69 -21.92
N MET A 23 -2.51 -11.52 -20.67
CA MET A 23 -3.85 -11.07 -20.30
C MET A 23 -4.03 -9.55 -20.46
N SER A 24 -3.66 -8.98 -21.62
CA SER A 24 -3.93 -7.55 -21.89
C SER A 24 -5.43 -7.22 -21.80
N PHE A 25 -6.28 -8.23 -22.05
CA PHE A 25 -7.73 -8.12 -21.90
C PHE A 25 -8.21 -7.98 -20.45
N ILE A 26 -7.52 -8.60 -19.47
CA ILE A 26 -7.91 -8.49 -18.06
C ILE A 26 -7.69 -7.08 -17.54
N GLY A 27 -6.56 -6.44 -17.93
CA GLY A 27 -6.28 -5.06 -17.60
C GLY A 27 -7.36 -4.13 -18.15
N ARG A 28 -7.78 -4.36 -19.40
CA ARG A 28 -8.85 -3.57 -20.04
C ARG A 28 -10.21 -3.76 -19.36
N ILE A 29 -10.55 -4.99 -18.95
CA ILE A 29 -11.76 -5.26 -18.15
C ILE A 29 -11.70 -4.56 -16.79
N ILE A 30 -10.57 -4.65 -16.08
CA ILE A 30 -10.39 -4.02 -14.76
C ILE A 30 -10.54 -2.49 -14.89
N THR A 31 -9.88 -1.87 -15.88
CA THR A 31 -10.02 -0.43 -16.12
C THR A 31 -11.48 -0.05 -16.45
N ALA A 32 -12.17 -0.84 -17.28
CA ALA A 32 -13.58 -0.61 -17.58
C ALA A 32 -14.47 -0.73 -16.33
N LEU A 33 -14.23 -1.73 -15.48
CA LEU A 33 -14.93 -1.89 -14.20
C LEU A 33 -14.67 -0.74 -13.24
N ILE A 34 -13.42 -0.26 -13.13
CA ILE A 34 -13.09 0.92 -12.33
C ILE A 34 -13.85 2.15 -12.84
N TRP A 35 -13.91 2.35 -14.16
CA TRP A 35 -14.68 3.43 -14.76
C TRP A 35 -16.16 3.37 -14.40
N VAL A 36 -16.78 2.20 -14.54
CA VAL A 36 -18.19 2.00 -14.19
C VAL A 36 -18.44 2.21 -12.70
N LEU A 37 -17.56 1.67 -11.84
CA LEU A 37 -17.68 1.80 -10.39
C LEU A 37 -17.52 3.25 -9.94
N LEU A 38 -16.57 3.99 -10.53
CA LEU A 38 -16.35 5.42 -10.24
C LEU A 38 -17.55 6.26 -10.70
N PHE A 39 -18.13 5.95 -11.86
CA PHE A 39 -19.33 6.60 -12.35
C PHE A 39 -20.54 6.35 -11.45
N LEU A 40 -20.77 5.08 -11.06
CA LEU A 40 -21.86 4.71 -10.17
C LEU A 40 -21.73 5.39 -8.80
N LEU A 41 -20.51 5.41 -8.25
CA LEU A 41 -20.19 6.09 -7.00
C LEU A 41 -20.47 7.60 -7.11
N GLY A 42 -20.10 8.23 -8.23
CA GLY A 42 -20.40 9.65 -8.48
C GLY A 42 -21.90 9.97 -8.46
N ILE A 43 -22.73 9.13 -9.07
CA ILE A 43 -24.19 9.28 -9.05
C ILE A 43 -24.75 9.06 -7.63
N GLU A 44 -24.31 8.00 -6.97
CA GLU A 44 -24.80 7.63 -5.63
C GLU A 44 -24.49 8.72 -4.59
N VAL A 45 -23.29 9.31 -4.66
CA VAL A 45 -22.86 10.42 -3.79
C VAL A 45 -23.54 11.73 -4.18
N GLY A 46 -23.70 12.01 -5.48
CA GLY A 46 -24.31 13.26 -5.97
C GLY A 46 -25.83 13.34 -5.78
N SER A 47 -26.54 12.20 -5.82
CA SER A 47 -27.99 12.14 -5.67
C SER A 47 -28.48 12.26 -4.22
N ASN A 48 -27.58 12.23 -3.23
CA ASN A 48 -27.95 12.18 -1.82
C ASN A 48 -27.56 13.49 -1.09
N PRO A 49 -28.53 14.38 -0.79
CA PRO A 49 -28.24 15.68 -0.17
C PRO A 49 -27.65 15.55 1.24
N ARG A 50 -27.86 14.43 1.93
CA ARG A 50 -27.19 14.14 3.21
C ARG A 50 -25.70 13.89 2.99
N ILE A 51 -25.35 13.10 1.97
CA ILE A 51 -23.96 12.82 1.64
C ILE A 51 -23.28 14.11 1.16
N ILE A 52 -23.89 14.91 0.28
CA ILE A 52 -23.28 16.17 -0.20
C ILE A 52 -22.98 17.15 0.94
N SER A 53 -23.85 17.24 1.95
CA SER A 53 -23.62 18.07 3.15
C SER A 53 -22.55 17.48 4.07
N GLY A 54 -22.46 16.15 4.15
CA GLY A 54 -21.46 15.44 4.94
C GLY A 54 -20.09 15.33 4.24
N LEU A 55 -20.01 15.54 2.92
CA LEU A 55 -18.76 15.47 2.17
C LEU A 55 -17.76 16.53 2.61
N GLN A 56 -18.22 17.70 3.05
CA GLN A 56 -17.30 18.73 3.56
C GLN A 56 -16.62 18.29 4.86
N THR A 57 -17.39 17.75 5.80
CA THR A 57 -16.86 17.26 7.08
C THR A 57 -16.05 15.98 6.91
N LEU A 58 -16.59 14.99 6.20
CA LEU A 58 -15.90 13.74 5.87
C LEU A 58 -14.65 13.98 5.02
N GLY A 59 -14.69 14.96 4.11
CA GLY A 59 -13.56 15.33 3.27
C GLY A 59 -12.42 15.94 4.07
N LEU A 60 -12.73 16.83 5.01
CA LEU A 60 -11.73 17.39 5.94
C LEU A 60 -11.11 16.30 6.82
N GLU A 61 -11.94 15.41 7.36
CA GLU A 61 -11.48 14.28 8.18
C GLU A 61 -10.59 13.33 7.35
N ALA A 62 -10.98 13.00 6.12
CA ALA A 62 -10.21 12.16 5.21
C ALA A 62 -8.86 12.79 4.84
N ILE A 63 -8.82 14.11 4.61
CA ILE A 63 -7.56 14.83 4.35
C ILE A 63 -6.65 14.78 5.58
N ALA A 64 -7.20 15.05 6.76
CA ALA A 64 -6.44 15.00 8.01
C ALA A 64 -5.87 13.59 8.27
N LEU A 65 -6.68 12.54 8.08
CA LEU A 65 -6.25 11.15 8.22
C LEU A 65 -5.21 10.75 7.16
N THR A 66 -5.40 11.17 5.90
CA THR A 66 -4.46 10.83 4.80
C THR A 66 -3.13 11.52 4.99
N LEU A 67 -3.11 12.80 5.36
CA LEU A 67 -1.88 13.54 5.63
C LEU A 67 -1.20 13.01 6.89
N GLY A 68 -1.94 12.83 7.98
CA GLY A 68 -1.40 12.28 9.22
C GLY A 68 -0.85 10.87 9.03
N GLY A 69 -1.58 9.99 8.33
CA GLY A 69 -1.18 8.61 8.06
C GLY A 69 0.00 8.50 7.08
N SER A 70 0.01 9.31 6.02
CA SER A 70 1.10 9.30 5.02
C SER A 70 2.38 9.91 5.59
N LEU A 71 2.29 11.06 6.27
CA LEU A 71 3.44 11.67 6.94
C LEU A 71 3.93 10.78 8.09
N GLY A 72 3.02 10.23 8.89
CA GLY A 72 3.36 9.27 9.94
C GLY A 72 4.09 8.04 9.42
N SER A 73 3.57 7.40 8.35
CA SER A 73 4.23 6.25 7.73
C SER A 73 5.59 6.60 7.13
N ALA A 74 5.71 7.75 6.45
CA ALA A 74 6.96 8.20 5.86
C ALA A 74 8.01 8.51 6.94
N LEU A 75 7.62 9.18 8.03
CA LEU A 75 8.50 9.47 9.16
C LEU A 75 8.95 8.20 9.87
N PHE A 76 8.06 7.23 10.06
CA PHE A 76 8.40 5.96 10.71
C PHE A 76 9.34 5.12 9.84
N ALA A 77 9.08 5.05 8.53
CA ALA A 77 9.96 4.39 7.58
C ALA A 77 11.35 5.06 7.54
N TRP A 78 11.40 6.40 7.55
CA TRP A 78 12.65 7.14 7.57
C TRP A 78 13.43 6.97 8.88
N ALA A 79 12.74 6.98 10.03
CA ALA A 79 13.34 6.69 11.32
C ALA A 79 13.94 5.28 11.34
N LEU A 80 13.17 4.28 10.91
CA LEU A 80 13.63 2.89 10.86
C LEU A 80 14.83 2.72 9.93
N TRP A 81 14.81 3.37 8.75
CA TRP A 81 15.96 3.40 7.84
C TRP A 81 17.21 3.98 8.51
N LYS A 82 17.08 5.10 9.23
CA LYS A 82 18.18 5.74 9.94
C LYS A 82 18.71 4.87 11.07
N TYR A 83 17.84 4.21 11.84
CA TYR A 83 18.23 3.28 12.90
C TYR A 83 18.96 2.05 12.36
N VAL A 84 18.44 1.44 11.30
CA VAL A 84 19.07 0.26 10.67
C VAL A 84 20.43 0.64 10.06
N THR A 85 20.51 1.77 9.34
CA THR A 85 21.77 2.23 8.72
C THR A 85 22.81 2.63 9.78
N ALA A 86 22.40 3.30 10.87
CA ALA A 86 23.29 3.60 11.99
C ALA A 86 23.81 2.34 12.70
N LYS A 87 23.01 1.26 12.75
CA LYS A 87 23.42 -0.03 13.30
C LYS A 87 24.40 -0.77 12.38
N GLN A 88 24.24 -0.64 11.07
CA GLN A 88 25.15 -1.17 10.06
C GLN A 88 26.53 -0.46 10.14
N ALA A 89 26.55 0.88 10.20
CA ALA A 89 27.78 1.66 10.33
C ALA A 89 28.60 1.31 11.58
N LYS A 90 27.92 1.03 12.71
CA LYS A 90 28.58 0.62 13.96
C LYS A 90 29.09 -0.83 13.91
N SER A 91 28.47 -1.70 13.11
CA SER A 91 28.91 -3.09 12.93
C SER A 91 30.15 -3.16 12.02
N SER A 92 30.24 -2.32 10.98
CA SER A 92 31.43 -2.25 10.12
C SER A 92 32.67 -1.73 10.85
N ALA A 93 32.51 -0.74 11.74
CA ALA A 93 33.61 -0.21 12.55
C ALA A 93 34.14 -1.23 13.59
N HIS A 94 33.35 -2.23 13.99
CA HIS A 94 33.80 -3.30 14.88
C HIS A 94 34.44 -4.49 14.12
N VAL A 95 34.15 -4.63 12.82
CA VAL A 95 34.77 -5.67 11.98
C VAL A 95 36.14 -5.22 11.45
N GLU A 96 36.39 -3.92 11.24
CA GLU A 96 37.69 -3.42 10.74
C GLU A 96 38.81 -3.40 11.80
N THR A 97 38.51 -3.23 13.09
CA THR A 97 39.55 -3.30 14.17
C THR A 97 40.01 -4.74 14.46
N GLY A 98 39.45 -5.75 13.78
CA GLY A 98 39.87 -7.16 13.90
C GLY A 98 40.77 -7.66 12.77
N LYS A 99 41.00 -6.87 11.71
CA LYS A 99 41.68 -7.35 10.48
C LYS A 99 43.03 -6.72 10.16
N GLY A 100 43.55 -5.83 11.02
CA GLY A 100 44.87 -5.20 10.87
C GLY A 100 46.04 -5.89 11.60
N GLY A 101 45.83 -7.09 12.17
CA GLY A 101 46.80 -7.74 13.05
C GLY A 101 47.48 -9.00 12.52
N LYS A 102 47.29 -9.38 11.25
CA LYS A 102 47.99 -10.52 10.62
C LYS A 102 48.13 -10.34 9.11
N ALA A 103 49.24 -9.73 8.70
CA ALA A 103 50.09 -10.12 7.57
C ALA A 103 51.19 -9.07 7.42
#